data_AF-A0A6G3WKB3-F1
#
_entry.id   AF-A0A6G3WKB3-F1
#
_cell.length_a   1.000
_cell.length_b   1.000
_cell.length_c   1.000
_cell.angle_alpha   90.00
_cell.angle_beta   90.00
_cell.angle_gamma   90.00
#
_symmetry.space_group_name_H-M   'P 1'
#
loop_
_entity.id
_entity.type
_entity.pdbx_description
1 polymer ?
#
loop_
_entity_poly.entity_id
_entity_poly.type
_entity_poly.pdbx_seq_one_letter_code
_entity_poly.pdbx_strand_id
1 'polypeptide(L)'
;PAGRCVTAVTSRRRMPGLSLDGGHVIHLEPLSDDAAIELLDATLADGRVAAQPDEARALVVLCAGLPLAVRIAGARLAARP
;
A
#
# COMPACT_ATOMS: atom_id res chain seq x y z
N PRO A 1 24.73 -7.12 -29.51
CA PRO A 1 23.73 -6.04 -29.29
C PRO A 1 23.02 -6.22 -27.94
N ALA A 2 23.07 -5.23 -27.06
CA ALA A 2 22.30 -5.27 -25.81
C ALA A 2 20.80 -5.21 -26.13
N GLY A 3 19.99 -6.04 -25.45
CA GLY A 3 18.54 -6.12 -25.65
C GLY A 3 17.81 -4.83 -25.24
N ARG A 4 16.49 -4.78 -25.50
CA ARG A 4 15.64 -3.70 -24.97
C ARG A 4 15.57 -3.79 -23.45
N CYS A 5 15.90 -2.71 -22.75
CA CYS A 5 15.81 -2.59 -21.30
C CYS A 5 14.79 -1.51 -20.91
N VAL A 6 14.21 -1.64 -19.72
CA VAL A 6 13.31 -0.65 -19.11
C VAL A 6 13.85 -0.32 -17.72
N THR A 7 13.81 0.97 -17.35
CA THR A 7 14.21 1.44 -16.01
C THR A 7 12.97 1.90 -15.26
N ALA A 8 12.78 1.41 -14.03
CA ALA A 8 11.75 1.89 -13.12
C ALA A 8 12.37 2.84 -12.10
N VAL A 9 11.75 4.00 -11.91
CA VAL A 9 12.15 5.01 -10.92
C VAL A 9 11.00 5.22 -9.95
N THR A 10 11.27 5.16 -8.65
CA THR A 10 10.29 5.50 -7.61
C THR A 10 10.71 6.78 -6.89
N SER A 11 9.77 7.68 -6.67
CA SER A 11 10.00 8.94 -5.97
C SER A 11 8.72 9.42 -5.31
N ARG A 12 8.85 10.10 -4.17
CA ARG A 12 7.74 10.83 -3.52
C ARG A 12 7.60 12.27 -4.03
N ARG A 13 8.63 12.79 -4.72
CA ARG A 13 8.64 14.13 -5.31
C ARG A 13 8.38 14.03 -6.80
N ARG A 14 7.63 14.99 -7.35
CA ARG A 14 7.47 15.11 -8.81
C ARG A 14 8.83 15.36 -9.46
N MET A 15 9.06 14.69 -10.60
CA MET A 15 10.29 14.78 -11.38
C MET A 15 9.96 15.11 -12.84
N PRO A 16 9.53 16.35 -13.14
CA PRO A 16 9.04 16.71 -14.47
C PRO A 16 10.07 16.48 -15.58
N GLY A 17 11.38 16.57 -15.27
CA GLY A 17 12.45 16.25 -16.23
C GLY A 17 12.35 14.83 -16.79
N LEU A 18 12.00 13.83 -15.97
CA LEU A 18 11.86 12.45 -16.45
C LEU A 18 10.70 12.31 -17.45
N SER A 19 9.62 13.08 -17.27
CA SER A 19 8.51 13.09 -18.22
C SER A 19 8.90 13.75 -19.55
N LEU A 20 9.71 14.82 -19.49
CA LEU A 20 10.23 15.50 -20.68
C LEU A 20 11.18 14.61 -21.48
N ASP A 21 11.95 13.75 -20.80
CA ASP A 21 12.88 12.78 -21.40
C ASP A 21 12.17 11.50 -21.90
N GLY A 22 10.84 11.49 -21.99
CA GLY A 22 10.04 10.38 -22.52
C GLY A 22 9.64 9.32 -21.49
N GLY A 23 9.84 9.59 -20.20
CA GLY A 23 9.41 8.72 -19.11
C GLY A 23 7.89 8.72 -18.92
N HIS A 24 7.32 7.52 -18.74
CA HIS A 24 5.90 7.35 -18.41
C HIS A 24 5.67 7.46 -16.90
N VAL A 25 4.81 8.39 -16.47
CA VAL A 25 4.50 8.62 -15.06
C VAL A 25 3.29 7.82 -14.64
N ILE A 26 3.45 7.03 -13.57
CA ILE A 26 2.36 6.34 -12.90
C ILE A 26 2.18 6.98 -11.53
N HIS A 27 1.02 7.61 -11.31
CA HIS A 27 0.62 8.08 -10.00
C HIS A 27 0.05 6.92 -9.18
N LEU A 28 0.63 6.70 -8.00
CA LEU A 28 0.14 5.71 -7.05
C LEU A 28 -0.79 6.41 -6.07
N GLU A 29 -2.06 6.06 -6.15
CA GLU A 29 -3.07 6.45 -5.17
C GLU A 29 -2.96 5.56 -3.92
N PRO A 30 -3.57 5.98 -2.78
CA PRO A 30 -3.82 5.07 -1.66
C PRO A 30 -4.55 3.80 -2.12
N LEU A 31 -4.44 2.73 -1.33
CA LEU A 31 -5.18 1.50 -1.58
C LEU A 31 -6.68 1.77 -1.47
N SER A 32 -7.47 1.01 -2.24
CA SER A 32 -8.88 0.86 -1.94
C SER A 32 -9.07 0.21 -0.56
N ASP A 33 -10.23 0.42 0.04
CA ASP A 33 -10.57 -0.19 1.33
C ASP A 33 -10.40 -1.71 1.29
N ASP A 34 -10.85 -2.38 0.22
CA ASP A 34 -10.73 -3.83 0.07
C ASP A 34 -9.26 -4.29 0.01
N ALA A 35 -8.41 -3.61 -0.76
CA ALA A 35 -6.99 -3.94 -0.86
C ALA A 35 -6.23 -3.64 0.44
N ALA A 36 -6.65 -2.62 1.17
CA ALA A 36 -6.10 -2.31 2.49
C ALA A 36 -6.55 -3.31 3.56
N ILE A 37 -7.79 -3.81 3.48
CA ILE A 37 -8.28 -4.92 4.33
C ILE A 37 -7.49 -6.19 4.04
N GLU A 38 -7.26 -6.52 2.76
CA GLU A 38 -6.43 -7.68 2.36
C GLU A 38 -4.99 -7.55 2.90
N LEU A 39 -4.41 -6.35 2.82
CA LEU A 39 -3.09 -6.09 3.40
C LEU A 39 -3.07 -6.24 4.93
N LEU A 40 -4.13 -5.80 5.62
CA LEU A 40 -4.27 -5.96 7.06
C LEU A 40 -4.37 -7.44 7.44
N ASP A 41 -5.19 -8.21 6.73
CA ASP A 41 -5.36 -9.64 6.95
C ASP A 41 -4.04 -10.39 6.74
N ALA A 42 -3.32 -10.10 5.65
CA ALA A 42 -1.99 -10.65 5.40
C ALA A 42 -0.96 -10.25 6.46
N THR A 43 -1.13 -9.10 7.11
CA THR A 43 -0.23 -8.65 8.19
C THR A 43 -0.51 -9.35 9.51
N LEU A 44 -1.78 -9.63 9.83
CA LEU A 44 -2.17 -10.29 11.08
C LEU A 44 -2.08 -11.82 10.97
N ALA A 45 -2.51 -12.39 9.84
CA ALA A 45 -2.47 -13.81 9.51
C ALA A 45 -3.07 -14.74 10.59
N ASP A 46 -4.06 -14.25 11.33
CA ASP A 46 -4.67 -14.93 12.49
C ASP A 46 -6.21 -15.04 12.40
N GLY A 47 -6.81 -14.60 11.29
CA GLY A 47 -8.24 -14.66 11.05
C GLY A 47 -9.07 -13.58 11.74
N ARG A 48 -8.48 -12.67 12.52
CA ARG A 48 -9.22 -11.59 13.19
C ARG A 48 -9.95 -10.66 12.24
N VAL A 49 -9.36 -10.39 11.07
CA VAL A 49 -10.00 -9.53 10.05
C VAL A 49 -11.31 -10.15 9.57
N ALA A 50 -11.34 -11.46 9.33
CA ALA A 50 -12.55 -12.18 8.93
C ALA A 50 -13.58 -12.27 10.08
N ALA A 51 -13.11 -12.39 11.33
CA ALA A 51 -13.97 -12.44 12.51
C ALA A 51 -14.59 -11.08 12.87
N GLN A 52 -13.92 -9.97 12.53
CA GLN A 52 -14.30 -8.60 12.90
C GLN A 52 -14.22 -7.64 11.68
N PRO A 53 -15.03 -7.86 10.64
CA PRO A 53 -14.89 -7.14 9.36
C PRO A 53 -15.16 -5.63 9.47
N ASP A 54 -16.10 -5.22 10.32
CA ASP A 54 -16.45 -3.81 10.50
C ASP A 54 -15.33 -3.05 11.24
N GLU A 55 -14.69 -3.68 12.23
CA GLU A 55 -13.57 -3.09 12.96
C GLU A 55 -12.32 -2.99 12.08
N ALA A 56 -12.05 -4.03 11.29
CA ALA A 56 -10.98 -4.02 10.29
C ALA A 56 -11.17 -2.88 9.27
N ARG A 57 -12.40 -2.68 8.78
CA ARG A 57 -12.74 -1.57 7.90
C ARG A 57 -12.52 -0.23 8.58
N ALA A 58 -12.98 -0.06 9.83
CA ALA A 58 -12.78 1.17 10.58
C ALA A 58 -11.27 1.50 10.74
N LEU A 59 -10.44 0.50 11.04
CA LEU A 59 -8.99 0.67 11.13
C LEU A 59 -8.36 1.12 9.80
N VAL A 60 -8.77 0.50 8.69
CA VAL A 60 -8.30 0.83 7.34
C VAL A 60 -8.67 2.27 6.96
N VAL A 61 -9.91 2.69 7.27
CA VAL A 61 -10.37 4.08 7.06
C VAL A 61 -9.51 5.06 7.86
N LEU A 62 -9.19 4.75 9.12
CA LEU A 62 -8.27 5.57 9.94
C LEU A 62 -6.85 5.63 9.36
N CYS A 63 -6.43 4.61 8.64
CA CYS A 63 -5.15 4.58 7.92
C CYS A 63 -5.20 5.29 6.55
N ALA A 64 -6.36 5.81 6.15
CA ALA A 64 -6.60 6.48 4.86
C ALA A 64 -6.12 5.68 3.64
N GLY A 65 -6.22 4.34 3.70
CA GLY A 65 -5.74 3.45 2.62
C GLY A 65 -4.22 3.45 2.41
N LEU A 66 -3.42 4.07 3.29
CA LEU A 66 -1.96 4.14 3.11
C LEU A 66 -1.30 2.80 3.49
N PRO A 67 -0.60 2.12 2.56
CA PRO A 67 -0.05 0.79 2.80
C PRO A 67 0.84 0.70 4.05
N LEU A 68 1.69 1.71 4.27
CA LEU A 68 2.59 1.75 5.41
C LEU A 68 1.84 1.92 6.74
N ALA A 69 0.78 2.74 6.77
CA ALA A 69 -0.01 2.97 7.97
C ALA A 69 -0.76 1.70 8.39
N VAL A 70 -1.38 1.01 7.42
CA VAL A 70 -2.07 -0.27 7.64
C VAL A 70 -1.11 -1.32 8.23
N ARG A 71 0.09 -1.46 7.65
CA ARG A 71 1.10 -2.41 8.15
C ARG A 71 1.56 -2.09 9.57
N ILE A 72 1.75 -0.81 9.90
CA ILE A 72 2.13 -0.40 11.27
C ILE A 72 0.99 -0.71 12.26
N ALA A 73 -0.26 -0.42 11.89
CA ALA A 73 -1.42 -0.72 12.72
C ALA A 73 -1.56 -2.23 12.97
N GLY A 74 -1.51 -3.04 11.92
CA GLY A 74 -1.54 -4.50 12.01
C GLY A 74 -0.39 -5.06 12.86
N ALA A 75 0.85 -4.60 12.67
CA ALA A 75 1.99 -5.03 13.48
C ALA A 75 1.81 -4.69 14.98
N ARG A 76 1.21 -3.53 15.29
CA ARG A 76 0.90 -3.13 16.68
C ARG A 76 -0.18 -4.02 17.31
N LEU A 77 -1.20 -4.40 16.55
CA LEU A 77 -2.25 -5.34 16.95
C LEU A 77 -1.72 -6.78 17.12
N ALA A 78 -0.78 -7.20 16.29
CA ALA A 78 -0.13 -8.50 16.42
C ALA A 78 0.76 -8.57 17.68
N ALA A 79 1.44 -7.48 18.03
CA ALA A 79 2.27 -7.38 19.22
C ALA A 79 1.48 -7.23 20.54
N ARG A 80 0.17 -6.97 20.46
CA ARG A 80 -0.74 -6.74 21.60
C ARG A 80 -2.06 -7.48 21.36
N PRO A 81 -2.09 -8.80 21.60
CA PRO A 81 -3.23 -9.65 21.28
C PRO A 81 -4.49 -9.28 22.07
#